data_AF-A0A542DYZ6-F1
#
_entry.id   AF-A0A542DYZ6-F1
#
_cell.length_a   1.000
_cell.length_b   1.000
_cell.length_c   1.000
_cell.angle_alpha   90.00
_cell.angle_beta   90.00
_cell.angle_gamma   90.00
#
_symmetry.space_group_name_H-M   'P 1'
#
loop_
_entity.id
_entity.type
_entity.pdbx_description
1 polymer ?
#
loop_
_entity_poly.entity_id
_entity_poly.type
_entity_poly.pdbx_seq_one_letter_code
_entity_poly.pdbx_strand_id
1 'polypeptide(L)'
;MTHPGSTRLATRPPAGHHAAVPPTVTDVRDGLEATLPADDFELVWAEVCARVGVPTTVSVLDDAQLDSLLTQVAAQGSLCRVLAMSWRIRATAARKLTQLGR
;
A
#
# COMPACT_ATOMS: atom_id res chain seq x y z
N MET A 1 48.24 -23.75 -19.73
CA MET A 1 46.80 -23.46 -19.86
C MET A 1 46.33 -23.02 -18.48
N THR A 2 46.13 -21.73 -18.26
CA THR A 2 45.87 -21.17 -16.93
C THR A 2 44.49 -20.53 -16.95
N HIS A 3 43.53 -21.10 -16.23
CA HIS A 3 42.23 -20.46 -16.00
C HIS A 3 42.39 -19.40 -14.90
N PRO A 4 42.13 -18.11 -15.18
CA PRO A 4 42.07 -17.11 -14.12
C PRO A 4 40.81 -17.33 -13.29
N GLY A 5 41.00 -17.40 -11.97
CA GLY A 5 39.94 -17.49 -10.98
C GLY A 5 38.97 -16.33 -11.11
N SER A 6 37.72 -16.65 -11.45
CA SER A 6 36.62 -15.70 -11.48
C SER A 6 36.00 -15.66 -10.09
N THR A 7 36.56 -14.81 -9.22
CA THR A 7 35.93 -14.47 -7.94
C THR A 7 34.71 -13.62 -8.25
N ARG A 8 33.57 -14.27 -8.52
CA ARG A 8 32.29 -13.59 -8.63
C ARG A 8 31.89 -13.15 -7.23
N LEU A 9 32.34 -11.96 -6.83
CA LEU A 9 31.80 -11.26 -5.68
C LEU A 9 30.29 -11.19 -5.87
N ALA A 10 29.55 -11.98 -5.11
CA ALA A 10 28.12 -11.87 -4.98
C ALA A 10 27.84 -10.53 -4.28
N THR A 11 27.80 -9.45 -5.04
CA THR A 11 27.17 -8.21 -4.60
C THR A 11 25.71 -8.56 -4.39
N ARG A 12 25.36 -8.87 -3.14
CA ARG A 12 23.97 -8.80 -2.68
C ARG A 12 23.44 -7.45 -3.17
N PRO A 13 22.24 -7.40 -3.80
CA PRO A 13 21.61 -6.13 -4.08
C PRO A 13 21.64 -5.34 -2.76
N PRO A 14 22.05 -4.05 -2.77
CA PRO A 14 21.96 -3.25 -1.57
C PRO A 14 20.54 -3.46 -1.04
N ALA A 15 20.42 -3.82 0.23
CA ALA A 15 19.12 -3.87 0.89
C ALA A 15 18.60 -2.44 0.86
N GLY A 16 17.98 -2.08 -0.26
CA GLY A 16 17.18 -0.89 -0.39
C GLY A 16 16.25 -0.99 0.79
N HIS A 17 16.38 -0.03 1.70
CA HIS A 17 15.47 0.13 2.79
C HIS A 17 14.12 0.47 2.17
N HIS A 18 13.43 -0.52 1.60
CA HIS A 18 12.00 -0.59 1.64
C HIS A 18 11.69 -0.80 3.13
N ALA A 19 11.88 0.26 3.93
CA ALA A 19 11.20 0.35 5.19
C ALA A 19 9.75 -0.04 4.84
N ALA A 20 9.22 -1.04 5.52
CA ALA A 20 7.81 -1.34 5.39
C ALA A 20 7.10 -0.14 6.00
N VAL A 21 6.94 0.90 5.21
CA VAL A 21 6.21 2.11 5.56
C VAL A 21 4.75 1.70 5.42
N PRO A 22 3.93 1.90 6.46
CA PRO A 22 2.51 1.64 6.34
C PRO A 22 1.93 2.53 5.22
N PRO A 23 1.00 2.01 4.41
CA PRO A 23 0.37 2.82 3.38
C PRO A 23 -0.33 4.02 4.02
N THR A 24 -0.20 5.18 3.40
CA THR A 24 -0.92 6.39 3.75
C THR A 24 -2.24 6.47 2.99
N VAL A 25 -3.11 7.41 3.39
CA VAL A 25 -4.32 7.75 2.64
C VAL A 25 -4.00 8.18 1.21
N THR A 26 -2.92 8.95 1.04
CA THR A 26 -2.42 9.38 -0.27
C THR A 26 -2.02 8.18 -1.13
N ASP A 27 -1.29 7.21 -0.58
CA ASP A 27 -0.94 5.98 -1.32
C ASP A 27 -2.16 5.22 -1.84
N VAL A 28 -3.25 5.21 -1.06
CA VAL A 28 -4.50 4.54 -1.45
C VAL A 28 -5.22 5.35 -2.53
N ARG A 29 -5.33 6.67 -2.36
CA ARG A 29 -5.96 7.56 -3.34
C ARG A 29 -5.25 7.50 -4.69
N ASP A 30 -3.94 7.75 -4.69
CA ASP A 30 -3.10 7.75 -5.89
C ASP A 30 -3.14 6.37 -6.58
N GLY A 31 -3.14 5.30 -5.79
CA GLY A 31 -3.22 3.94 -6.32
C GLY A 31 -4.58 3.60 -6.95
N LEU A 32 -5.68 4.16 -6.43
CA LEU A 32 -6.99 4.04 -7.06
C LEU A 32 -7.07 4.89 -8.34
N GLU A 33 -6.60 6.13 -8.28
CA GLU A 33 -6.57 7.06 -9.43
C GLU A 33 -5.74 6.51 -10.59
N ALA A 34 -4.60 5.86 -10.29
CA ALA A 34 -3.76 5.24 -11.32
C ALA A 34 -4.35 3.95 -11.92
N THR A 35 -5.32 3.32 -11.25
CA THR A 35 -5.85 2.00 -11.64
C THR A 35 -7.23 2.06 -12.26
N LEU A 36 -8.07 2.99 -11.83
CA LEU A 36 -9.45 3.13 -12.27
C LEU A 36 -9.58 4.23 -13.33
N PRO A 37 -10.56 4.13 -14.25
CA PRO A 37 -10.97 5.27 -15.07
C PRO A 37 -11.34 6.47 -14.19
N ALA A 38 -11.11 7.70 -14.67
CA ALA A 38 -11.30 8.92 -13.86
C ALA A 38 -12.72 9.05 -13.29
N ASP A 39 -13.74 8.76 -14.10
CA ASP A 39 -15.15 8.82 -13.67
C ASP A 39 -15.46 7.78 -12.57
N ASP A 40 -14.90 6.58 -12.70
CA ASP A 40 -15.08 5.49 -11.73
C ASP A 40 -14.28 5.76 -10.45
N PHE A 41 -13.09 6.34 -10.56
CA PHE A 41 -12.25 6.73 -9.43
C PHE A 41 -12.98 7.72 -8.51
N GLU A 42 -13.51 8.82 -9.05
CA GLU A 42 -14.19 9.85 -8.25
C GLU A 42 -15.42 9.28 -7.54
N LEU A 43 -16.20 8.45 -8.24
CA LEU A 43 -17.36 7.76 -7.66
C LEU A 43 -16.95 6.80 -6.53
N VAL A 44 -15.97 5.94 -6.78
CA VAL A 44 -15.47 4.97 -5.81
C VAL A 44 -14.87 5.67 -4.58
N TRP A 45 -14.05 6.71 -4.79
CA TRP A 45 -13.42 7.46 -3.71
C TRP A 45 -14.47 8.18 -2.85
N ALA A 46 -15.43 8.85 -3.47
CA ALA A 46 -16.52 9.52 -2.75
C ALA A 46 -17.36 8.53 -1.94
N GLU A 47 -17.72 7.38 -2.51
CA GLU A 47 -18.51 6.37 -1.81
C GLU A 47 -17.75 5.76 -0.63
N VAL A 48 -16.48 5.41 -0.84
CA VAL A 48 -15.61 4.88 0.22
C VAL A 48 -15.50 5.88 1.38
N CYS A 49 -15.22 7.15 1.09
CA CYS A 49 -15.13 8.19 2.10
C CYS A 49 -16.45 8.36 2.87
N ALA A 50 -17.59 8.37 2.16
CA ALA A 50 -18.91 8.45 2.77
C ALA A 50 -19.20 7.27 3.71
N ARG A 51 -18.84 6.04 3.34
CA ARG A 51 -19.04 4.83 4.17
C ARG A 51 -18.13 4.79 5.40
N VAL A 52 -16.93 5.35 5.32
CA VAL A 52 -16.02 5.48 6.46
C VAL A 52 -16.42 6.66 7.36
N GLY A 53 -17.20 7.62 6.84
CA GLY A 53 -17.62 8.82 7.57
C GLY A 53 -16.56 9.92 7.57
N VAL A 54 -15.76 10.02 6.50
CA VAL A 54 -14.67 10.99 6.38
C VAL A 54 -14.87 11.88 5.14
N PRO A 55 -14.37 13.13 5.14
CA PRO A 55 -14.46 14.00 3.96
C PRO A 55 -13.55 13.47 2.83
N THR A 56 -13.92 13.71 1.57
CA THR A 56 -13.12 13.29 0.40
C THR A 56 -11.76 13.99 0.30
N THR A 57 -11.60 15.12 1.00
CA THR A 57 -10.35 15.89 1.14
C THR A 57 -9.49 15.41 2.31
N VAL A 58 -9.80 14.28 2.93
CA VAL A 58 -9.05 13.76 4.07
C VAL A 58 -7.59 13.47 3.69
N SER A 59 -6.65 13.93 4.51
CA SER A 59 -5.21 13.75 4.31
C SER A 59 -4.56 12.87 5.37
N VAL A 60 -5.22 12.68 6.52
CA VAL A 60 -4.73 11.87 7.64
C VAL A 60 -5.89 11.06 8.20
N LEU A 61 -5.66 9.76 8.36
CA LEU A 61 -6.56 8.82 9.03
C LEU A 61 -5.79 8.10 10.13
N ASP A 62 -6.44 7.75 11.22
CA ASP A 62 -5.89 6.81 12.18
C ASP A 62 -5.85 5.37 11.61
N ASP A 63 -5.19 4.45 12.32
CA ASP A 63 -5.04 3.06 11.89
C ASP A 63 -6.39 2.34 11.68
N ALA A 64 -7.39 2.63 12.50
CA ALA A 64 -8.70 2.00 12.43
C ALA A 64 -9.52 2.54 11.25
N GLN A 65 -9.44 3.85 11.02
CA GLN A 65 -10.04 4.51 9.86
C GLN A 65 -9.39 4.07 8.55
N LEU A 66 -8.06 3.92 8.51
CA LEU A 66 -7.34 3.38 7.37
C LEU A 66 -7.75 1.92 7.09
N ASP A 67 -7.84 1.08 8.11
CA ASP A 67 -8.30 -0.31 7.95
C ASP A 67 -9.77 -0.38 7.49
N SER A 68 -10.63 0.52 7.99
CA SER A 68 -12.01 0.67 7.52
C SER A 68 -12.06 1.11 6.05
N LEU A 69 -11.25 2.10 5.67
CA LEU A 69 -11.14 2.57 4.29
C LEU A 69 -10.70 1.45 3.34
N LEU A 70 -9.65 0.70 3.68
CA LEU A 70 -9.21 -0.47 2.90
C LEU A 70 -10.31 -1.55 2.81
N THR A 71 -11.15 -1.68 3.83
CA THR A 71 -12.30 -2.59 3.82
C THR A 71 -13.36 -2.14 2.82
N GLN A 72 -13.69 -0.85 2.80
CA GLN A 72 -14.67 -0.32 1.86
C GLN A 72 -14.14 -0.35 0.43
N VAL A 73 -12.86 -0.05 0.20
CA VAL A 73 -12.23 -0.20 -1.13
C VAL A 73 -12.34 -1.65 -1.61
N ALA A 74 -12.07 -2.64 -0.75
CA ALA A 74 -12.17 -4.05 -1.12
C ALA A 74 -13.60 -4.51 -1.49
N ALA A 75 -14.62 -3.76 -1.09
CA ALA A 75 -16.02 -4.04 -1.39
C ALA A 75 -16.43 -3.55 -2.80
N GLN A 76 -15.66 -2.67 -3.43
CA GLN A 76 -16.01 -2.02 -4.71
C GLN A 76 -15.82 -2.92 -5.94
N GLY A 77 -15.07 -4.02 -5.83
CA GLY A 77 -14.88 -4.95 -6.94
C GLY A 77 -13.64 -5.82 -6.80
N SER A 78 -13.42 -6.70 -7.79
CA SER A 78 -12.28 -7.64 -7.79
C SER A 78 -10.93 -6.93 -7.85
N LEU A 79 -10.79 -5.90 -8.68
CA LEU A 79 -9.56 -5.12 -8.82
C LEU A 79 -9.24 -4.33 -7.55
N CYS A 80 -10.22 -3.58 -7.02
CA CYS A 80 -10.07 -2.83 -5.76
C CYS A 80 -9.74 -3.75 -4.57
N ARG A 81 -10.27 -4.98 -4.57
CA ARG A 81 -9.92 -6.00 -3.56
C ARG A 81 -8.46 -6.42 -3.61
N VAL A 82 -7.89 -6.61 -4.80
CA VAL A 82 -6.46 -6.93 -4.96
C VAL A 82 -5.60 -5.78 -4.45
N LEU A 83 -5.93 -4.54 -4.82
CA LEU A 83 -5.23 -3.34 -4.32
C LEU A 83 -5.31 -3.23 -2.79
N ALA A 84 -6.51 -3.34 -2.23
CA ALA A 84 -6.72 -3.29 -0.78
C ALA A 84 -5.95 -4.39 -0.03
N MET A 85 -5.89 -5.60 -0.56
CA MET A 85 -5.09 -6.70 0.01
C MET A 85 -3.59 -6.39 -0.02
N SER A 86 -3.09 -5.86 -1.15
CA SER A 86 -1.68 -5.42 -1.27
C SER A 86 -1.32 -4.40 -0.19
N TRP A 87 -2.18 -3.39 0.01
CA TRP A 87 -1.95 -2.37 1.04
C TRP A 87 -2.05 -2.91 2.46
N ARG A 88 -3.00 -3.79 2.75
CA ARG A 88 -3.08 -4.46 4.07
C ARG A 88 -1.86 -5.29 4.40
N ILE A 89 -1.27 -5.97 3.41
CA ILE A 89 -0.01 -6.71 3.60
C ILE A 89 1.11 -5.74 3.99
N ARG A 90 1.23 -4.60 3.29
CA ARG A 90 2.20 -3.55 3.63
C ARG A 90 1.97 -2.99 5.03
N ALA A 91 0.73 -2.64 5.39
CA ALA A 91 0.38 -2.15 6.72
C ALA A 91 0.73 -3.17 7.83
N THR A 92 0.44 -4.45 7.59
CA THR A 92 0.74 -5.52 8.55
C THR A 92 2.26 -5.72 8.70
N ALA A 93 3.01 -5.71 7.60
CA ALA A 93 4.46 -5.82 7.62
C ALA A 93 5.12 -4.65 8.38
N ALA A 94 4.62 -3.42 8.14
CA ALA A 94 5.05 -2.22 8.85
C ALA A 94 4.84 -2.33 10.36
N ARG A 95 3.64 -2.72 10.79
CA ARG A 95 3.28 -2.90 12.21
C ARG A 95 4.17 -3.96 12.89
N LYS A 96 4.41 -5.09 12.24
CA LYS A 96 5.28 -6.16 12.77
C LYS A 96 6.73 -5.70 12.95
N LEU A 97 7.26 -4.94 11.99
CA LEU A 97 8.62 -4.41 12.09
C LEU A 97 8.75 -3.38 13.22
N THR A 98 7.75 -2.51 13.40
CA THR A 98 7.71 -1.58 14.54
C THR A 98 7.66 -2.30 15.89
N GLN A 99 7.00 -3.47 15.98
CA GLN A 99 6.95 -4.27 17.20
C GLN A 99 8.27 -4.98 17.52
N LEU A 100 9.03 -5.41 16.51
CA LEU A 100 10.32 -6.10 16.70
C LEU A 100 11.50 -5.16 16.94
N GLY A 101 11.38 -3.89 16.54
CA GLY A 101 12.38 -2.85 16.79
C GLY A 101 12.23 -2.11 18.11
N ARG A 102 11.28 -2.52 18.96
CA ARG A 102 11.12 -2.09 20.36
C ARG A 102 11.61 -3.18 21.29
#